data_AF-A0A9W9MSL1-F1
#
_entry.id   AF-A0A9W9MSL1-F1
#
_cell.length_a   1.000
_cell.length_b   1.000
_cell.length_c   1.000
_cell.angle_alpha   90.00
_cell.angle_beta   90.00
_cell.angle_gamma   90.00
#
_symmetry.space_group_name_H-M   'P 1'
#
loop_
_entity.id
_entity.type
_entity.pdbx_description
1 polymer ?
#
loop_
_entity_poly.entity_id
_entity_poly.type
_entity_poly.pdbx_seq_one_letter_code
_entity_poly.pdbx_strand_id
1 'polypeptide(L)'
;MPSIATRLFRGTRAILKYKKERDILVDNIRRHIVTLRQLPKGNYLFEVTLNIQSLKIQADKMKWASQDLATNAADMNFVASKGVDYYATTIPQICDDVGRHTRQMYEILLNHIHRPVANTEREIAQELEHALANLGYILDSPTSIDSYQY
;
A
#
# COMPACT_ATOMS: atom_id res chain seq x y z
N MET A 1 18.15 26.75 -15.81
CA MET A 1 18.40 25.64 -14.86
C MET A 1 18.09 26.11 -13.45
N PRO A 2 17.35 25.34 -12.63
CA PRO A 2 17.07 25.72 -11.24
C PRO A 2 18.34 25.76 -10.39
N SER A 3 18.38 26.64 -9.38
CA SER A 3 19.52 26.75 -8.46
C SER A 3 19.69 25.48 -7.61
N ILE A 4 20.89 25.29 -7.04
CA ILE A 4 21.18 24.19 -6.10
C ILE A 4 20.20 24.22 -4.92
N ALA A 5 19.94 25.39 -4.34
CA ALA A 5 19.00 25.56 -3.23
C ALA A 5 17.57 25.15 -3.61
N THR A 6 17.10 25.52 -4.81
CA THR A 6 15.77 25.12 -5.30
C THR A 6 15.67 23.62 -5.52
N ARG A 7 16.72 22.98 -6.06
CA ARG A 7 16.78 21.51 -6.23
C ARG A 7 16.77 20.79 -4.88
N LEU A 8 17.57 21.25 -3.93
CA LEU A 8 17.60 20.71 -2.56
C LEU A 8 16.23 20.81 -1.88
N PHE A 9 15.58 21.97 -1.96
CA PHE A 9 14.25 22.14 -1.36
C PHE A 9 13.20 21.23 -1.99
N ARG A 10 13.17 21.14 -3.33
CA ARG A 10 12.24 20.25 -4.05
C ARG A 10 12.49 18.78 -3.72
N GLY A 11 13.74 18.34 -3.70
CA GLY A 11 14.10 16.97 -3.37
C GLY A 11 13.74 16.60 -1.93
N THR A 12 14.05 17.46 -0.95
CA THR A 12 13.66 17.24 0.46
C THR A 12 12.14 17.16 0.62
N ARG A 13 11.39 18.04 -0.06
CA ARG A 13 9.92 18.00 -0.06
C ARG A 13 9.38 16.70 -0.67
N ALA A 14 9.97 16.23 -1.77
CA ALA A 14 9.58 14.98 -2.41
C ALA A 14 9.86 13.76 -1.50
N ILE A 15 10.99 13.73 -0.81
CA ILE A 15 11.32 12.70 0.20
C ILE A 15 10.29 12.67 1.32
N LEU A 16 9.95 13.83 1.88
CA LEU A 16 8.97 13.93 2.97
C LEU A 16 7.58 13.48 2.51
N LYS A 17 7.16 13.89 1.31
CA LYS A 17 5.90 13.47 0.71
C LYS A 17 5.86 11.95 0.50
N TYR A 18 6.91 11.37 -0.10
CA TYR A 18 7.01 9.92 -0.30
C TYR A 18 6.90 9.15 1.01
N LYS A 19 7.66 9.53 2.04
CA LYS A 19 7.61 8.88 3.36
C LYS A 19 6.21 8.92 3.96
N LYS A 20 5.54 10.08 3.91
CA LYS A 20 4.17 10.25 4.40
C LYS A 20 3.20 9.32 3.68
N GLU A 21 3.16 9.34 2.34
CA GLU A 21 2.21 8.52 1.58
C GLU A 21 2.49 7.02 1.74
N ARG A 22 3.77 6.65 1.84
CA ARG A 22 4.18 5.27 2.16
C ARG A 22 3.65 4.82 3.52
N ASP A 23 3.84 5.61 4.56
CA ASP A 23 3.41 5.23 5.92
C ASP A 23 1.88 5.10 6.00
N ILE A 24 1.16 6.00 5.31
CA ILE A 24 -0.30 5.92 5.17
C ILE A 24 -0.72 4.65 4.41
N LEU A 25 -0.08 4.32 3.29
CA LEU A 25 -0.43 3.14 2.52
C LEU A 25 -0.16 1.86 3.31
N VAL A 26 1.01 1.73 3.93
CA VAL A 26 1.40 0.56 4.73
C VAL A 26 0.41 0.32 5.85
N ASP A 27 0.03 1.37 6.58
CA ASP A 27 -0.92 1.26 7.68
C ASP A 27 -2.32 0.86 7.18
N ASN A 28 -2.79 1.44 6.05
CA ASN A 28 -4.05 1.02 5.44
C ASN A 28 -4.03 -0.43 4.97
N ILE A 29 -2.95 -0.89 4.31
CA ILE A 29 -2.83 -2.30 3.89
C ILE A 29 -2.89 -3.22 5.11
N ARG A 30 -2.15 -2.90 6.18
CA ARG A 30 -2.15 -3.70 7.43
C ARG A 30 -3.54 -3.81 8.05
N ARG A 31 -4.21 -2.67 8.24
CA ARG A 31 -5.59 -2.67 8.77
C ARG A 31 -6.51 -3.51 7.90
N HIS A 32 -6.36 -3.41 6.58
CA HIS A 32 -7.19 -4.15 5.65
C HIS A 32 -6.95 -5.66 5.71
N ILE A 33 -5.69 -6.11 5.81
CA ILE A 33 -5.35 -7.53 6.00
C ILE A 33 -5.95 -8.06 7.30
N VAL A 34 -5.86 -7.30 8.40
CA VAL A 34 -6.48 -7.69 9.68
C VAL A 34 -7.99 -7.84 9.52
N THR A 35 -8.66 -6.86 8.90
CA THR A 35 -10.10 -6.94 8.61
C THR A 35 -10.41 -8.19 7.79
N LEU A 36 -9.73 -8.42 6.67
CA LEU A 36 -9.97 -9.58 5.81
C LEU A 36 -9.78 -10.93 6.52
N ARG A 37 -8.79 -11.03 7.41
CA ARG A 37 -8.50 -12.27 8.16
C ARG A 37 -9.46 -12.53 9.32
N GLN A 38 -10.06 -11.49 9.90
CA GLN A 38 -10.94 -11.60 11.07
C GLN A 38 -12.42 -11.75 10.70
N LEU A 39 -12.79 -11.59 9.43
CA LEU A 39 -14.20 -11.58 9.02
C LEU A 39 -14.83 -12.98 9.03
N PRO A 40 -15.90 -13.23 9.81
CA PRO A 40 -16.75 -14.40 9.62
C PRO A 40 -17.49 -14.29 8.27
N LYS A 41 -17.70 -15.44 7.62
CA LYS A 41 -18.35 -15.52 6.30
C LYS A 41 -19.71 -14.83 6.32
N GLY A 42 -19.83 -13.72 5.61
CA GLY A 42 -21.10 -13.09 5.27
C GLY A 42 -21.45 -11.85 6.11
N ASN A 43 -21.72 -10.77 5.36
CA ASN A 43 -22.49 -9.57 5.71
C ASN A 43 -21.74 -8.31 6.22
N TYR A 44 -20.71 -7.86 5.49
CA TYR A 44 -19.99 -6.60 5.76
C TYR A 44 -19.70 -5.74 4.51
N LEU A 45 -20.54 -5.86 3.49
CA LEU A 45 -20.31 -5.31 2.14
C LEU A 45 -19.99 -3.80 2.12
N PHE A 46 -20.58 -3.01 3.00
CA PHE A 46 -20.40 -1.56 3.00
C PHE A 46 -19.05 -1.11 3.57
N GLU A 47 -18.65 -1.64 4.73
CA GLU A 47 -17.36 -1.30 5.37
C GLU A 47 -16.17 -1.79 4.54
N VAL A 48 -16.27 -2.98 3.95
CA VAL A 48 -15.21 -3.51 3.09
C VAL A 48 -15.10 -2.68 1.80
N THR A 49 -16.22 -2.26 1.20
CA THR A 49 -16.22 -1.42 -0.01
C THR A 49 -15.58 -0.04 0.20
N LEU A 50 -15.88 0.63 1.32
CA LEU A 50 -15.28 1.94 1.63
C LEU A 50 -13.77 1.83 1.90
N ASN A 51 -13.35 0.77 2.60
CA ASN A 51 -11.94 0.49 2.86
C ASN A 51 -11.15 0.18 1.57
N ILE A 52 -11.78 -0.53 0.63
CA ILE A 52 -11.24 -0.82 -0.70
C ILE A 52 -10.98 0.47 -1.50
N GLN A 53 -11.98 1.35 -1.64
CA GLN A 53 -11.80 2.57 -2.42
C GLN A 53 -10.71 3.47 -1.81
N SER A 54 -10.65 3.52 -0.47
CA SER A 54 -9.57 4.20 0.26
C SER A 54 -8.20 3.60 -0.10
N LEU A 55 -8.05 2.28 -0.07
CA LEU A 55 -6.77 1.62 -0.33
C LEU A 55 -6.22 1.92 -1.72
N LYS A 56 -7.08 1.88 -2.75
CA LYS A 56 -6.72 2.27 -4.12
C LYS A 56 -6.21 3.71 -4.19
N ILE A 57 -6.94 4.65 -3.59
CA ILE A 57 -6.55 6.07 -3.59
C ILE A 57 -5.19 6.27 -2.93
N GLN A 58 -4.91 5.56 -1.84
CA GLN A 58 -3.61 5.66 -1.16
C GLN A 58 -2.49 5.02 -2.00
N ALA A 59 -2.77 3.93 -2.72
CA ALA A 59 -1.82 3.33 -3.65
C ALA A 59 -1.47 4.30 -4.80
N ASP A 60 -2.45 4.97 -5.38
CA ASP A 60 -2.25 5.98 -6.42
C ASP A 60 -1.42 7.18 -5.91
N LYS A 61 -1.70 7.65 -4.69
CA LYS A 61 -0.91 8.73 -4.06
C LYS A 61 0.54 8.33 -3.83
N MET A 62 0.78 7.12 -3.33
CA MET A 62 2.14 6.60 -3.13
C MET A 62 2.87 6.44 -4.47
N LYS A 63 2.19 5.93 -5.50
CA LYS A 63 2.72 5.83 -6.86
C LYS A 63 3.19 7.19 -7.38
N TRP A 64 2.34 8.20 -7.32
CA TRP A 64 2.71 9.56 -7.77
C TRP A 64 3.79 10.19 -6.91
N ALA A 65 3.78 9.96 -5.59
CA ALA A 65 4.83 10.45 -4.71
C ALA A 65 6.18 9.79 -5.00
N SER A 66 6.20 8.51 -5.40
CA SER A 66 7.40 7.79 -5.79
C SER A 66 7.97 8.30 -7.13
N GLN A 67 7.11 8.57 -8.11
CA GLN A 67 7.54 9.13 -9.40
C GLN A 67 8.04 10.58 -9.26
N ASP A 68 7.38 11.38 -8.41
CA ASP A 68 7.80 12.73 -8.03
C ASP A 68 9.17 12.70 -7.33
N LEU A 69 9.39 11.73 -6.44
CA LEU A 69 10.66 11.48 -5.78
C LEU A 69 11.77 11.12 -6.78
N ALA A 70 11.50 10.21 -7.72
CA ALA A 70 12.44 9.82 -8.77
C ALA A 70 12.83 11.00 -9.67
N THR A 71 11.94 11.98 -9.85
CA THR A 71 12.19 13.17 -10.68
C THR A 71 12.93 14.26 -9.90
N ASN A 72 12.45 14.59 -8.70
CA ASN A 72 12.90 15.78 -7.96
C ASN A 72 14.03 15.50 -6.96
N ALA A 73 14.31 14.23 -6.66
CA ALA A 73 15.35 13.82 -5.71
C ALA A 73 16.32 12.75 -6.28
N ALA A 74 16.38 12.57 -7.61
CA ALA A 74 17.18 11.53 -8.28
C ALA A 74 18.62 11.43 -7.75
N ASP A 75 19.29 12.59 -7.64
CA ASP A 75 20.69 12.70 -7.24
C ASP A 75 20.91 12.68 -5.72
N MET A 76 19.84 12.59 -4.92
CA MET A 76 19.96 12.59 -3.46
C MET A 76 20.28 11.17 -2.96
N ASN A 77 21.13 11.08 -1.94
CA ASN A 77 21.54 9.81 -1.32
C ASN A 77 20.36 8.89 -0.95
N PHE A 78 19.23 9.47 -0.55
CA PHE A 78 18.01 8.72 -0.27
C PHE A 78 17.57 7.87 -1.48
N VAL A 79 17.48 8.48 -2.67
CA VAL A 79 17.10 7.80 -3.91
C VAL A 79 18.24 6.94 -4.45
N ALA A 80 19.46 7.47 -4.43
CA ALA A 80 20.65 6.77 -4.92
C ALA A 80 20.89 5.42 -4.23
N SER A 81 20.52 5.28 -2.95
CA SER A 81 20.69 4.04 -2.18
C SER A 81 19.90 2.83 -2.72
N LYS A 82 18.80 3.07 -3.44
CA LYS A 82 17.95 2.03 -4.05
C LYS A 82 17.87 2.12 -5.57
N GLY A 83 18.40 3.20 -6.15
CA GLY A 83 18.34 3.48 -7.58
C GLY A 83 17.05 4.22 -7.97
N VAL A 84 17.14 5.06 -9.00
CA VAL A 84 16.00 5.82 -9.53
C VAL A 84 14.89 4.88 -10.04
N ASP A 85 15.27 3.79 -10.72
CA ASP A 85 14.33 2.82 -11.30
C ASP A 85 13.43 2.16 -10.25
N TYR A 86 13.94 1.95 -9.04
CA TYR A 86 13.15 1.43 -7.94
C TYR A 86 11.94 2.34 -7.64
N TYR A 87 12.15 3.66 -7.62
CA TYR A 87 11.10 4.63 -7.34
C TYR A 87 10.28 5.02 -8.59
N ALA A 88 10.87 4.95 -9.78
CA ALA A 88 10.20 5.29 -11.04
C ALA A 88 9.35 4.14 -11.59
N THR A 89 9.68 2.89 -11.28
CA THR A 89 9.07 1.70 -11.89
C THR A 89 8.62 0.67 -10.87
N THR A 90 9.50 0.19 -9.99
CA THR A 90 9.17 -0.91 -9.07
C THR A 90 8.06 -0.53 -8.10
N ILE A 91 8.18 0.61 -7.39
CA ILE A 91 7.13 1.07 -6.47
C ILE A 91 5.80 1.32 -7.21
N PRO A 92 5.75 2.05 -8.35
CA PRO A 92 4.54 2.19 -9.14
C PRO A 92 3.87 0.87 -9.53
N GLN A 93 4.63 -0.15 -9.93
CA GLN A 93 4.09 -1.47 -10.26
C GLN A 93 3.43 -2.12 -9.05
N ILE A 94 4.08 -2.08 -7.88
CA ILE A 94 3.51 -2.61 -6.64
C ILE A 94 2.22 -1.88 -6.26
N CYS A 95 2.19 -0.54 -6.42
CA CYS A 95 0.97 0.24 -6.18
C CYS A 95 -0.15 -0.12 -7.17
N ASP A 96 0.17 -0.35 -8.44
CA ASP A 96 -0.80 -0.78 -9.46
C ASP A 96 -1.38 -2.16 -9.13
N ASP A 97 -0.56 -3.09 -8.62
CA ASP A 97 -1.00 -4.42 -8.18
C ASP A 97 -1.92 -4.32 -6.96
N VAL A 98 -1.56 -3.52 -5.94
CA VAL A 98 -2.45 -3.22 -4.81
C VAL A 98 -3.80 -2.68 -5.31
N GLY A 99 -3.78 -1.72 -6.24
CA GLY A 99 -5.00 -1.15 -6.84
C GLY A 99 -5.84 -2.19 -7.60
N ARG A 100 -5.19 -3.12 -8.30
CA ARG A 100 -5.82 -4.22 -9.04
C ARG A 100 -6.50 -5.21 -8.10
N HIS A 101 -5.79 -5.71 -7.08
CA HIS A 101 -6.32 -6.67 -6.10
C HIS A 101 -7.51 -6.08 -5.34
N THR A 102 -7.40 -4.80 -5.00
CA THR A 102 -8.47 -4.02 -4.37
C THR A 102 -9.71 -3.95 -5.27
N ARG A 103 -9.54 -3.66 -6.57
CA ARG A 103 -10.65 -3.63 -7.53
C ARG A 103 -11.28 -5.01 -7.73
N GLN A 104 -10.48 -6.06 -7.86
CA GLN A 104 -10.99 -7.43 -7.96
C GLN A 104 -11.82 -7.79 -6.74
N MET A 105 -11.38 -7.39 -5.54
CA MET A 105 -12.18 -7.60 -4.33
C MET A 105 -13.54 -6.90 -4.39
N TYR A 106 -13.56 -5.64 -4.84
CA TYR A 106 -14.80 -4.89 -4.98
C TYR A 106 -15.80 -5.59 -5.91
N GLU A 107 -15.30 -6.02 -7.07
CA GLU A 107 -16.09 -6.74 -8.06
C GLU A 107 -16.60 -8.08 -7.50
N ILE A 108 -15.77 -8.82 -6.77
CA ILE A 108 -16.19 -10.08 -6.15
C ILE A 108 -17.21 -9.81 -5.04
N LEU A 109 -17.02 -8.80 -4.18
CA LEU A 109 -17.98 -8.45 -3.13
C LEU A 109 -19.34 -8.05 -3.70
N LEU A 110 -19.37 -7.24 -4.75
CA LEU A 110 -20.60 -6.92 -5.47
C LEU A 110 -21.26 -8.19 -6.01
N ASN A 111 -20.50 -9.13 -6.56
CA ASN A 111 -21.00 -10.40 -7.05
C ASN A 111 -21.43 -11.35 -5.92
N HIS A 112 -20.78 -11.29 -4.74
CA HIS A 112 -21.01 -12.15 -3.58
C HIS A 112 -22.39 -11.91 -2.96
N ILE A 113 -22.97 -10.71 -3.13
CA ILE A 113 -24.38 -10.40 -2.83
C ILE A 113 -25.31 -11.38 -3.55
N HIS A 114 -24.94 -11.77 -4.77
CA HIS A 114 -25.77 -12.60 -5.64
C HIS A 114 -25.28 -14.06 -5.71
N ARG A 115 -23.98 -14.31 -5.51
CA ARG A 115 -23.36 -15.64 -5.58
C ARG A 115 -22.08 -15.73 -4.74
N PRO A 116 -22.11 -16.39 -3.57
CA PRO A 116 -20.93 -16.52 -2.71
C PRO A 116 -19.76 -17.26 -3.38
N VAL A 117 -18.57 -16.67 -3.38
CA VAL A 117 -17.29 -17.26 -3.82
C VAL A 117 -16.39 -17.48 -2.60
N ALA A 118 -16.27 -18.73 -2.15
CA ALA A 118 -15.51 -19.07 -0.94
C ALA A 118 -14.00 -18.72 -1.06
N ASN A 119 -13.38 -18.37 0.08
CA ASN A 119 -11.93 -18.11 0.26
C ASN A 119 -11.35 -16.86 -0.41
N THR A 120 -12.17 -16.07 -1.12
CA THR A 120 -11.72 -14.83 -1.79
C THR A 120 -10.99 -13.87 -0.86
N GLU A 121 -11.55 -13.62 0.33
CA GLU A 121 -10.99 -12.68 1.30
C GLU A 121 -9.59 -13.10 1.76
N ARG A 122 -9.35 -14.42 1.81
CA ARG A 122 -8.07 -15.01 2.19
C ARG A 122 -7.03 -14.85 1.08
N GLU A 123 -7.39 -15.09 -0.18
CA GLU A 123 -6.49 -14.92 -1.32
C GLU A 123 -6.05 -13.46 -1.47
N ILE A 124 -6.99 -12.52 -1.30
CA ILE A 124 -6.68 -11.09 -1.40
C ILE A 124 -5.84 -10.61 -0.23
N ALA A 125 -6.06 -11.14 0.98
CA ALA A 125 -5.17 -10.88 2.11
C ALA A 125 -3.73 -11.33 1.80
N GLN A 126 -3.54 -12.52 1.22
CA GLN A 126 -2.22 -13.03 0.83
C GLN A 126 -1.54 -12.16 -0.23
N GLU A 127 -2.27 -11.73 -1.25
CA GLU A 127 -1.79 -10.79 -2.28
C GLU A 127 -1.32 -9.46 -1.67
N LEU A 128 -2.07 -8.92 -0.71
CA LEU A 128 -1.71 -7.69 0.00
C LEU A 128 -0.49 -7.88 0.93
N GLU A 129 -0.36 -9.06 1.55
CA GLU A 129 0.83 -9.43 2.33
C GLU A 129 2.08 -9.49 1.45
N HIS A 130 1.98 -10.07 0.26
CA HIS A 130 3.06 -10.07 -0.72
C HIS A 130 3.42 -8.64 -1.16
N ALA A 131 2.43 -7.79 -1.40
CA ALA A 131 2.66 -6.39 -1.73
C ALA A 131 3.40 -5.64 -0.60
N LEU A 132 3.03 -5.86 0.67
CA LEU A 132 3.77 -5.30 1.81
C LEU A 132 5.22 -5.80 1.84
N ALA A 133 5.44 -7.10 1.66
CA ALA A 133 6.77 -7.69 1.65
C ALA A 133 7.64 -7.08 0.53
N ASN A 134 7.07 -6.89 -0.65
CA ASN A 134 7.72 -6.25 -1.80
C ASN A 134 8.06 -4.76 -1.55
N LEU A 135 7.27 -4.07 -0.71
CA LEU A 135 7.59 -2.72 -0.22
C LEU A 135 8.66 -2.71 0.88
N GLY A 136 9.15 -3.88 1.31
CA GLY A 136 10.11 -4.05 2.39
C GLY A 136 9.49 -4.07 3.79
N TYR A 137 8.19 -4.33 3.90
CA TYR A 137 7.46 -4.43 5.16
C TYR A 137 6.94 -5.84 5.37
N ILE A 138 7.42 -6.52 6.41
CA ILE A 138 6.87 -7.80 6.83
C ILE A 138 5.78 -7.54 7.86
N LEU A 139 4.69 -8.31 7.80
CA LEU A 139 3.74 -8.42 8.91
C LEU A 139 4.36 -9.37 9.93
N ASP A 140 4.71 -8.87 11.11
CA ASP A 140 4.99 -9.76 12.23
C ASP A 140 3.72 -10.60 12.46
N SER A 141 3.84 -11.92 12.32
CA SER A 141 2.74 -12.85 12.59
C SER A 141 2.15 -12.57 13.98
N PRO A 142 0.83 -12.71 14.18
CA PRO A 142 0.24 -12.67 15.51
C PRO A 142 0.62 -13.98 16.22
N THR A 143 1.83 -14.04 16.75
CA THR A 143 2.27 -15.06 17.71
C THR A 143 2.92 -14.36 18.88
N SER A 144 2.08 -13.77 19.74
CA SER A 144 2.23 -13.78 21.20
C SER A 144 1.07 -13.00 21.82
N ILE A 145 -0.09 -13.66 21.92
CA ILE A 145 -0.92 -13.46 23.13
C ILE A 145 -0.07 -14.09 24.23
N ASP A 146 0.81 -13.30 24.87
CA ASP A 146 1.48 -13.59 26.15
C ASP A 146 2.58 -12.54 26.40
N SER A 147 2.22 -11.27 26.62
CA SER A 147 3.14 -10.33 27.33
C SER A 147 2.47 -9.04 27.81
N TYR A 148 1.21 -9.09 28.26
CA TYR A 148 0.68 -8.05 29.15
C TYR A 148 0.37 -8.67 30.52
N GLN A 149 1.44 -9.04 31.21
CA GLN A 149 1.51 -8.96 32.66
C GLN A 149 2.64 -8.01 33.00
N TYR A 150 2.28 -6.80 33.43
CA TYR A 150 2.76 -6.06 34.61
C TYR A 150 2.18 -4.64 34.56
#